data_AF-A0A0W0VG57-F1
#
_entry.id   AF-A0A0W0VG57-F1
#
_cell.length_a   1.000
_cell.length_b   1.000
_cell.length_c   1.000
_cell.angle_alpha   90.00
_cell.angle_beta   90.00
_cell.angle_gamma   90.00
#
_symmetry.space_group_name_H-M   'P 1'
#
loop_
_entity.id
_entity.type
_entity.pdbx_description
1 polymer ?
#
loop_
_entity_poly.entity_id
_entity_poly.type
_entity_poly.pdbx_seq_one_letter_code
_entity_poly.pdbx_strand_id
1 'polypeptide(L)'
;MAHEDHLMTKFLKNSKDFVLIKLARGKRYVGKPLEHLNQSAQKGNTCALYALNPLRFRFGQADIEHPRDRFIEKAFSNYCRGFNKIDIGCRQTHAELLEEITESLALSKTQVISSKEVQDYTEILKGHLQSLEQLTQTNELRREIENALALCQEFLNNIDEFGDDFESFLQLKIYLRHIELAKNTITLLQPYTGLSPEQLLERHITCSKKSVINSKSNYAEMLELNRDNPECMLAFWHQTVINLAANSYGLESSPWDPHLDISHLIAIIRENGPQVVYSQPAVALVSEQCHQETNEEFYQIFIDKTKAGNNNDDSHALVIVGAQKTEKDDFVYLWDPNYANEKNSPLPIYKISFQDLKSKLVNIYGVSLLEDAQSIQGPFSYQAPTGMYDKLYAFTMGEIPYSEEDMCNNNLKRKWDG
;
A
#
# COMPACT_ATOMS: atom_id res chain seq x y z
N MET A 1 -4.33 -49.82 -5.39
CA MET A 1 -4.06 -48.44 -5.85
C MET A 1 -4.64 -47.53 -4.78
N ALA A 2 -3.78 -47.05 -3.88
CA ALA A 2 -4.17 -46.13 -2.82
C ALA A 2 -4.39 -44.77 -3.46
N HIS A 3 -5.60 -44.23 -3.36
CA HIS A 3 -5.88 -42.85 -3.74
C HIS A 3 -5.20 -41.94 -2.72
N GLU A 4 -4.40 -41.01 -3.22
CA GLU A 4 -3.80 -39.92 -2.47
C GLU A 4 -4.90 -39.01 -1.90
N ASP A 5 -5.23 -39.20 -0.62
CA ASP A 5 -5.90 -38.20 0.20
C ASP A 5 -4.89 -37.06 0.50
N HIS A 6 -4.61 -36.24 -0.51
CA HIS A 6 -3.88 -34.99 -0.29
C HIS A 6 -4.81 -34.01 0.44
N LEU A 7 -4.59 -33.86 1.75
CA LEU A 7 -4.92 -32.72 2.61
C LEU A 7 -5.92 -31.72 2.01
N MET A 8 -7.22 -31.99 2.14
CA MET A 8 -8.24 -30.98 1.84
C MET A 8 -8.22 -29.88 2.90
N THR A 9 -8.10 -28.64 2.45
CA THR A 9 -8.00 -27.41 3.24
C THR A 9 -9.26 -27.16 4.07
N LYS A 10 -9.11 -27.15 5.42
CA LYS A 10 -10.22 -27.09 6.42
C LYS A 10 -11.07 -25.80 6.40
N PHE A 11 -10.68 -24.78 5.64
CA PHE A 11 -11.28 -23.43 5.66
C PHE A 11 -12.03 -23.07 4.37
N LEU A 12 -12.35 -24.04 3.52
CA LEU A 12 -12.97 -23.79 2.21
C LEU A 12 -14.44 -24.24 2.15
N LYS A 13 -15.31 -23.37 1.64
CA LYS A 13 -16.50 -23.82 0.92
C LYS A 13 -16.06 -24.12 -0.51
N ASN A 14 -16.10 -25.39 -0.92
CA ASN A 14 -15.43 -25.86 -2.13
C ASN A 14 -16.33 -26.76 -2.99
N SER A 15 -16.34 -26.53 -4.29
CA SER A 15 -16.79 -27.45 -5.34
C SER A 15 -15.84 -27.30 -6.53
N LYS A 16 -15.92 -28.15 -7.57
CA LYS A 16 -15.06 -28.05 -8.76
C LYS A 16 -14.99 -26.63 -9.36
N ASP A 17 -16.10 -25.91 -9.36
CA ASP A 17 -16.26 -24.61 -10.00
C ASP A 17 -16.35 -23.44 -8.98
N PHE A 18 -16.14 -23.70 -7.69
CA PHE A 18 -16.28 -22.70 -6.64
C PHE A 18 -15.27 -22.90 -5.52
N VAL A 19 -14.59 -21.83 -5.12
CA VAL A 19 -13.78 -21.80 -3.91
C VAL A 19 -14.04 -20.50 -3.15
N LEU A 20 -14.30 -20.60 -1.85
CA LEU A 20 -14.40 -19.45 -0.95
C LEU A 20 -13.75 -19.78 0.39
N ILE A 21 -12.80 -18.93 0.79
CA ILE A 21 -12.06 -19.02 2.03
C ILE A 21 -12.89 -18.44 3.17
N LYS A 22 -13.06 -19.23 4.23
CA LYS A 22 -13.57 -18.76 5.51
C LYS A 22 -12.48 -17.97 6.21
N LEU A 23 -12.54 -16.64 6.11
CA LEU A 23 -11.63 -15.76 6.84
C LEU A 23 -11.92 -15.86 8.35
N ALA A 24 -10.93 -16.32 9.13
CA ALA A 24 -11.04 -16.25 10.58
C ALA A 24 -11.01 -14.78 11.04
N ARG A 25 -12.03 -14.37 11.81
CA ARG A 25 -12.13 -13.05 12.46
C ARG A 25 -11.27 -12.92 13.73
N GLY A 26 -10.64 -14.02 14.16
CA GLY A 26 -9.87 -14.14 15.38
C GLY A 26 -8.39 -13.77 15.25
N LYS A 27 -7.69 -13.68 16.38
CA LYS A 27 -6.34 -13.12 16.55
C LYS A 27 -5.34 -13.78 15.57
N ARG A 28 -4.98 -13.08 14.50
CA ARG A 28 -3.81 -13.40 13.65
C ARG A 28 -2.47 -13.17 14.37
N TYR A 29 -2.51 -13.06 15.69
CA TYR A 29 -1.41 -12.63 16.52
C TYR A 29 -0.85 -13.83 17.27
N VAL A 30 0.45 -14.04 17.16
CA VAL A 30 1.26 -14.63 18.23
C VAL A 30 1.11 -13.70 19.44
N GLY A 31 0.81 -14.27 20.60
CA GLY A 31 0.63 -13.52 21.86
C GLY A 31 -0.76 -12.94 22.15
N LYS A 32 -0.89 -12.38 23.36
CA LYS A 32 -2.10 -11.63 23.76
C LYS A 32 -1.94 -10.18 23.29
N PRO A 33 -2.81 -9.68 22.37
CA PRO A 33 -2.86 -8.25 22.12
C PRO A 33 -3.28 -7.54 23.42
N LEU A 34 -2.50 -6.56 23.85
CA LEU A 34 -2.83 -5.75 25.03
C LEU A 34 -4.09 -4.92 24.77
N GLU A 35 -4.27 -4.44 23.53
CA GLU A 35 -5.45 -3.73 23.08
C GLU A 35 -5.73 -4.05 21.60
N HIS A 36 -6.99 -4.24 21.23
CA HIS A 36 -7.40 -4.29 19.83
C HIS A 36 -7.56 -2.85 19.37
N LEU A 37 -6.56 -2.31 18.66
CA LEU A 37 -6.63 -0.94 18.16
C LEU A 37 -7.71 -0.83 17.10
N ASN A 38 -8.70 0.04 17.31
CA ASN A 38 -9.65 0.45 16.27
C ASN A 38 -8.85 1.12 15.15
N GLN A 39 -8.91 0.52 13.96
CA GLN A 39 -8.22 1.05 12.78
C GLN A 39 -9.20 1.94 12.00
N SER A 40 -8.78 3.17 11.67
CA SER A 40 -9.52 4.08 10.79
C SER A 40 -9.84 3.44 9.44
N ALA A 41 -11.00 3.77 8.88
CA ALA A 41 -11.63 3.12 7.71
C ALA A 41 -10.87 3.27 6.37
N GLN A 42 -9.87 4.15 6.32
CA GLN A 42 -9.03 4.32 5.14
C GLN A 42 -7.57 4.46 5.58
N LYS A 43 -6.73 3.54 5.13
CA LYS A 43 -5.27 3.57 5.35
C LYS A 43 -4.51 4.29 4.24
N GLY A 44 -5.24 4.98 3.35
CA GLY A 44 -4.70 5.75 2.23
C GLY A 44 -3.69 4.95 1.43
N ASN A 45 -2.61 5.63 1.05
CA ASN A 45 -1.50 5.10 0.26
C ASN A 45 -0.75 3.91 0.89
N THR A 46 -1.06 3.51 2.13
CA THR A 46 -0.40 2.36 2.80
C THR A 46 -1.25 1.09 2.81
N CYS A 47 -2.40 1.08 2.11
CA CYS A 47 -3.37 -0.03 2.08
C CYS A 47 -2.73 -1.39 1.74
N ALA A 48 -1.72 -1.40 0.86
CA ALA A 48 -0.98 -2.59 0.46
C ALA A 48 -0.32 -3.32 1.63
N LEU A 49 0.32 -2.61 2.57
CA LEU A 49 0.96 -3.22 3.74
C LEU A 49 -0.06 -3.89 4.67
N TYR A 50 -1.27 -3.34 4.76
CA TYR A 50 -2.36 -3.96 5.50
C TYR A 50 -2.94 -5.17 4.78
N ALA A 51 -2.98 -5.13 3.46
CA ALA A 51 -3.44 -6.25 2.64
C ALA A 51 -2.56 -7.49 2.75
N LEU A 52 -1.29 -7.36 3.13
CA LEU A 52 -0.38 -8.51 3.40
C LEU A 52 -0.64 -9.20 4.75
N ASN A 53 -1.25 -8.51 5.73
CA ASN A 53 -1.51 -9.05 7.08
C ASN A 53 -2.30 -10.37 7.16
N PRO A 54 -3.25 -10.69 6.25
CA PRO A 54 -3.95 -11.96 6.24
C PRO A 54 -3.09 -13.16 5.88
N LEU A 55 -1.93 -12.94 5.26
CA LEU A 55 -1.07 -13.99 4.75
C LEU A 55 0.12 -14.32 5.66
N ARG A 56 0.20 -13.68 6.84
CA ARG A 56 1.34 -13.80 7.76
C ARG A 56 0.90 -13.91 9.21
N PHE A 57 1.81 -14.41 10.05
CA PHE A 57 1.73 -14.23 11.49
C PHE A 57 1.97 -12.76 11.88
N ARG A 58 1.27 -12.30 12.91
CA ARG A 58 1.47 -10.98 13.52
C ARG A 58 1.99 -11.13 14.93
N PHE A 59 2.80 -10.20 15.40
CA PHE A 59 3.42 -10.31 16.73
C PHE A 59 2.89 -9.24 17.67
N GLY A 60 2.44 -9.67 18.86
CA GLY A 60 1.95 -8.77 19.89
C GLY A 60 3.08 -8.02 20.61
N GLN A 61 2.71 -7.01 21.41
CA GLN A 61 3.69 -6.31 22.27
C GLN A 61 4.30 -7.23 23.35
N ALA A 62 3.63 -8.33 23.70
CA ALA A 62 4.08 -9.26 24.72
C ALA A 62 5.13 -10.28 24.22
N ASP A 63 5.27 -10.47 22.90
CA ASP A 63 6.16 -11.50 22.37
C ASP A 63 7.56 -10.93 22.19
N ILE A 64 8.38 -11.08 23.22
CA ILE A 64 9.82 -10.73 23.20
C ILE A 64 10.65 -11.88 22.60
N GLU A 65 10.07 -13.10 22.56
CA GLU A 65 10.73 -14.32 22.09
C GLU A 65 11.07 -14.30 20.59
N HIS A 66 10.42 -13.44 19.79
CA HIS A 66 10.67 -13.33 18.34
C HIS A 66 11.18 -11.93 17.95
N PRO A 67 12.40 -11.54 18.41
CA PRO A 67 12.88 -10.16 18.30
C PRO A 67 13.06 -9.69 16.85
N ARG A 68 13.42 -10.59 15.93
CA ARG A 68 13.56 -10.28 14.50
C ARG A 68 12.22 -9.94 13.86
N ASP A 69 11.23 -10.84 13.92
CA ASP A 69 9.96 -10.65 13.21
C ASP A 69 9.16 -9.49 13.80
N ARG A 70 9.26 -9.29 15.13
CA ARG A 70 8.74 -8.10 15.79
C ARG A 70 9.43 -6.81 15.35
N PHE A 71 10.75 -6.84 15.17
CA PHE A 71 11.49 -5.69 14.65
C PHE A 71 11.03 -5.33 13.24
N ILE A 72 10.88 -6.33 12.37
CA ILE A 72 10.37 -6.17 11.00
C ILE A 72 8.94 -5.58 11.01
N GLU A 73 8.02 -6.13 11.80
CA GLU A 73 6.65 -5.60 11.93
C GLU A 73 6.66 -4.14 12.41
N LYS A 74 7.51 -3.81 13.38
CA LYS A 74 7.65 -2.44 13.89
C LYS A 74 8.21 -1.48 12.84
N ALA A 75 9.17 -1.92 12.02
CA ALA A 75 9.73 -1.10 10.94
C ALA A 75 8.63 -0.69 9.94
N PHE A 76 7.82 -1.63 9.45
CA PHE A 76 6.73 -1.30 8.53
C PHE A 76 5.58 -0.55 9.21
N SER A 77 5.30 -0.81 10.48
CA SER A 77 4.35 0.00 11.25
C SER A 77 4.81 1.45 11.38
N ASN A 78 6.11 1.69 11.61
CA ASN A 78 6.69 3.03 11.64
C ASN A 78 6.62 3.69 10.26
N TYR A 79 6.89 2.95 9.19
CA TYR A 79 6.73 3.44 7.83
C TYR A 79 5.30 3.92 7.59
N CYS A 80 4.27 3.11 7.89
CA CYS A 80 2.87 3.52 7.73
C CYS A 80 2.53 4.79 8.55
N ARG A 81 3.02 4.88 9.79
CA ARG A 81 2.80 6.06 10.64
C ARG A 81 3.50 7.30 10.10
N GLY A 82 4.74 7.15 9.64
CA GLY A 82 5.50 8.23 9.02
C GLY A 82 4.84 8.73 7.75
N PHE A 83 4.39 7.82 6.90
CA PHE A 83 3.72 8.15 5.64
C PHE A 83 2.46 8.97 5.89
N ASN A 84 1.58 8.51 6.80
CA ASN A 84 0.37 9.24 7.18
C ASN A 84 0.68 10.59 7.84
N LYS A 85 1.76 10.68 8.63
CA LYS A 85 2.18 11.96 9.23
C LYS A 85 2.62 12.96 8.16
N ILE A 86 3.29 12.52 7.10
CA ILE A 86 3.67 13.37 5.98
C ILE A 86 2.42 13.79 5.20
N ASP A 87 1.58 12.82 4.80
CA ASP A 87 0.39 13.08 3.99
C ASP A 87 -0.63 13.99 4.68
N ILE A 88 -0.88 13.82 5.97
CA ILE A 88 -1.85 14.64 6.70
C ILE A 88 -1.17 15.91 7.21
N GLY A 89 -0.08 15.75 7.96
CA GLY A 89 0.54 16.85 8.69
C GLY A 89 1.27 17.83 7.78
N CYS A 90 2.12 17.35 6.87
CA CYS A 90 2.90 18.26 6.02
C CYS A 90 2.02 18.96 4.99
N ARG A 91 1.05 18.26 4.38
CA ARG A 91 0.10 18.89 3.43
C ARG A 91 -0.73 19.97 4.11
N GLN A 92 -1.23 19.72 5.32
CA GLN A 92 -1.97 20.73 6.07
C GLN A 92 -1.09 21.95 6.37
N THR A 93 0.11 21.75 6.92
CA THR A 93 1.02 22.87 7.22
C THR A 93 1.41 23.65 5.96
N HIS A 94 1.63 22.98 4.83
CA HIS A 94 1.96 23.66 3.57
C HIS A 94 0.76 24.46 3.04
N ALA A 95 -0.46 23.91 3.11
CA ALA A 95 -1.68 24.62 2.73
C ALA A 95 -1.94 25.85 3.60
N GLU A 96 -1.75 25.73 4.92
CA GLU A 96 -1.84 26.84 5.87
C GLU A 96 -0.82 27.94 5.54
N LEU A 97 0.43 27.57 5.20
CA LEU A 97 1.47 28.52 4.80
C LEU A 97 1.12 29.26 3.49
N LEU A 98 0.61 28.55 2.48
CA LEU A 98 0.18 29.16 1.21
C LEU A 98 -0.98 30.14 1.43
N GLU A 99 -1.94 29.78 2.28
CA GLU A 99 -3.05 30.65 2.66
C GLU A 99 -2.54 31.89 3.41
N GLU A 100 -1.63 31.73 4.36
CA GLU A 100 -1.06 32.83 5.14
C GLU A 100 -0.30 33.84 4.26
N ILE A 101 0.48 33.37 3.29
CA ILE A 101 1.17 34.24 2.32
C ILE A 101 0.14 35.00 1.47
N THR A 102 -0.87 34.29 0.97
CA THR A 102 -1.93 34.86 0.13
C THR A 102 -2.67 35.97 0.86
N GLU A 103 -3.03 35.75 2.12
CA GLU A 103 -3.73 36.73 2.94
C GLU A 103 -2.84 37.90 3.33
N SER A 104 -1.60 37.64 3.76
CA SER A 104 -0.66 38.67 4.22
C SER A 104 -0.28 39.65 3.11
N LEU A 105 -0.23 39.17 1.87
CA LEU A 105 0.13 39.97 0.70
C LEU A 105 -1.09 40.37 -0.15
N ALA A 106 -2.31 40.04 0.29
CA ALA A 106 -3.56 40.29 -0.43
C ALA A 106 -3.55 39.81 -1.90
N LEU A 107 -2.99 38.62 -2.13
CA LEU A 107 -2.88 38.01 -3.46
C LEU A 107 -4.21 37.38 -3.89
N SER A 108 -4.37 37.18 -5.20
CA SER A 108 -5.47 36.33 -5.69
C SER A 108 -5.20 34.86 -5.33
N LYS A 109 -6.23 34.11 -4.93
CA LYS A 109 -6.13 32.66 -4.63
C LYS A 109 -5.66 31.81 -5.83
N THR A 110 -5.69 32.35 -7.04
CA THR A 110 -5.25 31.66 -8.27
C THR A 110 -3.88 32.14 -8.75
N GLN A 111 -3.23 33.06 -8.04
CA GLN A 111 -1.93 33.58 -8.41
C GLN A 111 -0.84 32.61 -7.96
N VAL A 112 0.10 32.30 -8.84
CA VAL A 112 1.33 31.58 -8.47
C VAL A 112 2.16 32.47 -7.55
N ILE A 113 2.58 31.93 -6.41
CA ILE A 113 3.43 32.62 -5.45
C ILE A 113 4.88 32.48 -5.91
N SER A 114 5.48 33.58 -6.39
CA SER A 114 6.86 33.62 -6.86
C SER A 114 7.85 33.93 -5.73
N SER A 115 9.13 33.82 -6.03
CA SER A 115 10.25 34.24 -5.18
C SER A 115 10.13 35.67 -4.67
N LYS A 116 9.54 36.58 -5.47
CA LYS A 116 9.29 37.95 -5.02
C LYS A 116 8.29 37.99 -3.87
N GLU A 117 7.13 37.35 -4.03
CA GLU A 117 6.13 37.30 -2.96
C GLU A 117 6.66 36.55 -1.73
N VAL A 118 7.40 35.46 -1.92
CA VAL A 118 8.05 34.76 -0.80
C VAL A 118 9.04 35.67 -0.07
N GLN A 119 9.84 36.45 -0.81
CA GLN A 119 10.77 37.41 -0.20
C GLN A 119 10.04 38.50 0.60
N ASP A 120 8.98 39.08 0.05
CA ASP A 120 8.16 40.07 0.73
C ASP A 120 7.55 39.49 2.04
N TYR A 121 7.05 38.26 1.98
CA TYR A 121 6.53 37.57 3.16
C TYR A 121 7.60 37.22 4.20
N THR A 122 8.84 36.87 3.79
CA THR A 122 9.93 36.63 4.76
C THR A 122 10.27 37.87 5.58
N GLU A 123 10.12 39.08 5.03
CA GLU A 123 10.31 40.32 5.78
C GLU A 123 9.20 40.54 6.82
N ILE A 124 7.96 40.17 6.50
CA ILE A 124 6.84 40.16 7.46
C ILE A 124 7.16 39.21 8.63
N LEU A 125 7.57 37.97 8.33
CA LEU A 125 7.91 36.97 9.35
C LEU A 125 9.07 37.41 10.25
N LYS A 126 10.10 38.07 9.70
CA LYS A 126 11.21 38.65 10.49
C LYS A 126 10.71 39.75 11.44
N GLY A 127 9.79 40.60 10.99
CA GLY A 127 9.14 41.61 11.84
C GLY A 127 8.33 40.99 12.98
N HIS A 128 7.61 39.90 12.70
CA HIS A 128 6.89 39.14 13.74
C HIS A 128 7.84 38.54 14.78
N LEU A 129 8.95 37.91 14.36
CA LEU A 129 9.96 37.38 15.28
C LEU A 129 10.55 38.44 16.21
N GLN A 130 10.93 39.60 15.68
CA GLN A 130 11.44 40.71 16.50
C GLN A 130 10.41 41.20 17.53
N SER A 131 9.12 41.18 17.17
CA SER A 131 8.03 41.56 18.07
C SER A 131 7.83 40.52 19.18
N LEU A 132 8.08 39.23 18.90
CA LEU A 132 7.98 38.14 19.88
C LEU A 132 9.13 38.10 20.89
N GLU A 133 10.32 38.59 20.54
CA GLU A 133 11.47 38.68 21.47
C GLU A 133 11.15 39.55 22.71
N GLN A 134 10.16 40.42 22.60
CA GLN A 134 9.69 41.29 23.68
C GLN A 134 8.67 40.61 24.62
N LEU A 135 8.27 39.37 24.32
CA LEU A 135 7.22 38.63 25.03
C LEU A 135 7.75 37.34 25.67
N THR A 136 7.50 37.16 26.97
CA THR A 136 8.07 36.07 27.79
C THR A 136 7.42 34.68 27.62
N GLN A 137 6.37 34.53 26.80
CA GLN A 137 5.65 33.24 26.63
C GLN A 137 5.18 33.01 25.18
N THR A 138 6.10 32.71 24.26
CA THR A 138 5.78 32.57 22.82
C THR A 138 6.53 31.42 22.12
N ASN A 139 6.97 30.38 22.87
CA ASN A 139 7.87 29.34 22.32
C ASN A 139 7.29 28.53 21.15
N GLU A 140 5.98 28.26 21.13
CA GLU A 140 5.34 27.50 20.03
C GLU A 140 5.18 28.35 18.78
N LEU A 141 4.61 29.55 18.92
CA LEU A 141 4.46 30.51 17.83
C LEU A 141 5.80 30.92 17.22
N ARG A 142 6.83 31.12 18.06
CA ARG A 142 8.20 31.37 17.60
C ARG A 142 8.71 30.24 16.72
N ARG A 143 8.52 28.99 17.15
CA ARG A 143 8.94 27.80 16.40
C ARG A 143 8.18 27.69 15.06
N GLU A 144 6.90 28.02 15.03
CA GLU A 144 6.11 28.02 13.79
C GLU A 144 6.64 29.04 12.78
N ILE A 145 6.91 30.28 13.21
CA ILE A 145 7.49 31.32 12.37
C ILE A 145 8.89 30.95 11.90
N GLU A 146 9.73 30.40 12.78
CA GLU A 146 11.09 29.93 12.43
C GLU A 146 11.03 28.80 11.39
N ASN A 147 10.06 27.88 11.50
CA ASN A 147 9.87 26.81 10.51
C ASN A 147 9.39 27.37 9.15
N ALA A 148 8.45 28.31 9.14
CA ALA A 148 7.96 28.95 7.92
C ALA A 148 9.11 29.71 7.22
N LEU A 149 9.89 30.49 7.98
CA LEU A 149 11.07 31.17 7.46
C LEU A 149 12.09 30.21 6.86
N ALA A 150 12.35 29.07 7.52
CA ALA A 150 13.28 28.08 7.01
C ALA A 150 12.82 27.53 5.65
N LEU A 151 11.53 27.24 5.47
CA LEU A 151 10.97 26.80 4.19
C LEU A 151 11.06 27.88 3.11
N CYS A 152 10.71 29.12 3.43
CA CYS A 152 10.80 30.23 2.48
C CYS A 152 12.26 30.49 2.06
N GLN A 153 13.21 30.49 3.01
CA GLN A 153 14.63 30.66 2.72
C GLN A 153 15.18 29.49 1.90
N GLU A 154 14.76 28.26 2.19
CA GLU A 154 15.15 27.11 1.39
C GLU A 154 14.69 27.26 -0.07
N PHE A 155 13.45 27.69 -0.30
CA PHE A 155 12.97 27.99 -1.65
C PHE A 155 13.81 29.06 -2.34
N LEU A 156 14.00 30.22 -1.69
CA LEU A 156 14.75 31.35 -2.25
C LEU A 156 16.20 31.00 -2.60
N ASN A 157 16.83 30.09 -1.85
CA ASN A 157 18.19 29.65 -2.10
C ASN A 157 18.31 28.62 -3.23
N ASN A 158 17.20 28.04 -3.69
CA ASN A 158 17.19 26.95 -4.68
C ASN A 158 16.23 27.21 -5.85
N ILE A 159 15.95 28.48 -6.16
CA ILE A 159 15.06 28.87 -7.28
C ILE A 159 15.55 28.29 -8.62
N ASP A 160 16.87 28.24 -8.85
CA ASP A 160 17.44 27.69 -10.07
C ASP A 160 17.15 26.19 -10.25
N GLU A 161 16.97 25.46 -9.14
CA GLU A 161 16.67 24.02 -9.14
C GLU A 161 15.17 23.74 -9.25
N PHE A 162 14.33 24.55 -8.60
CA PHE A 162 12.90 24.27 -8.44
C PHE A 162 11.98 25.15 -9.28
N GLY A 163 12.51 26.17 -9.93
CA GLY A 163 11.73 27.19 -10.63
C GLY A 163 11.10 28.20 -9.68
N ASP A 164 10.51 29.23 -10.27
CA ASP A 164 9.91 30.36 -9.57
C ASP A 164 8.44 30.09 -9.17
N ASP A 165 8.22 28.97 -8.48
CA ASP A 165 6.89 28.51 -8.04
C ASP A 165 6.99 27.85 -6.65
N PHE A 166 6.54 28.59 -5.63
CA PHE A 166 6.63 28.14 -4.25
C PHE A 166 5.71 26.95 -3.93
N GLU A 167 4.55 26.86 -4.57
CA GLU A 167 3.61 25.76 -4.34
C GLU A 167 4.18 24.46 -4.91
N SER A 168 4.71 24.50 -6.13
CA SER A 168 5.42 23.37 -6.74
C SER A 168 6.62 22.93 -5.89
N PHE A 169 7.39 23.87 -5.33
CA PHE A 169 8.47 23.56 -4.38
C PHE A 169 7.97 22.81 -3.14
N LEU A 170 6.92 23.32 -2.48
CA LEU A 170 6.35 22.68 -1.28
C LEU A 170 5.82 21.26 -1.57
N GLN A 171 5.23 21.07 -2.76
CA GLN A 171 4.76 19.74 -3.19
C GLN A 171 5.93 18.78 -3.43
N LEU A 172 7.00 19.25 -4.08
CA LEU A 172 8.21 18.46 -4.29
C LEU A 172 8.86 18.02 -2.96
N LYS A 173 8.88 18.90 -1.95
CA LYS A 173 9.37 18.58 -0.60
C LYS A 173 8.59 17.43 0.06
N ILE A 174 7.29 17.32 -0.20
CA ILE A 174 6.48 16.19 0.29
C ILE A 174 6.95 14.89 -0.36
N TYR A 175 7.14 14.88 -1.69
CA TYR A 175 7.65 13.70 -2.40
C TYR A 175 9.03 13.26 -1.89
N LEU A 176 9.95 14.21 -1.71
CA LEU A 176 11.28 13.94 -1.18
C LEU A 176 11.26 13.35 0.23
N ARG A 177 10.39 13.86 1.12
CA ARG A 177 10.23 13.30 2.49
C ARG A 177 9.72 11.88 2.48
N HIS A 178 8.79 11.54 1.58
CA HIS A 178 8.31 10.18 1.45
C HIS A 178 9.39 9.22 0.92
N ILE A 179 10.17 9.67 -0.07
CA ILE A 179 11.32 8.91 -0.58
C ILE A 179 12.36 8.69 0.53
N GLU A 180 12.65 9.71 1.33
CA GLU A 180 13.58 9.60 2.45
C GLU A 180 13.06 8.60 3.50
N LEU A 181 11.77 8.63 3.83
CA LEU A 181 11.13 7.67 4.72
C LEU A 181 11.26 6.22 4.19
N ALA A 182 11.08 6.02 2.89
CA ALA A 182 11.27 4.72 2.25
C ALA A 182 12.73 4.25 2.36
N LYS A 183 13.70 5.11 2.00
CA LYS A 183 15.14 4.82 2.12
C LYS A 183 15.54 4.49 3.56
N ASN A 184 15.06 5.25 4.53
CA ASN A 184 15.34 5.03 5.95
C ASN A 184 14.76 3.69 6.42
N THR A 185 13.56 3.32 5.97
CA THR A 185 12.93 2.03 6.29
C THR A 185 13.71 0.86 5.70
N ILE A 186 14.15 0.97 4.44
CA ILE A 186 14.96 -0.05 3.80
C ILE A 186 16.33 -0.18 4.48
N THR A 187 16.98 0.94 4.79
CA THR A 187 18.27 0.97 5.52
C THR A 187 18.15 0.30 6.89
N LEU A 188 17.06 0.57 7.62
CA LEU A 188 16.79 -0.07 8.91
C LEU A 188 16.68 -1.60 8.81
N LEU A 189 16.19 -2.10 7.67
CA LEU A 189 16.01 -3.53 7.40
C LEU A 189 17.20 -4.17 6.64
N GLN A 190 18.17 -3.36 6.21
CA GLN A 190 19.37 -3.81 5.48
C GLN A 190 20.13 -4.96 6.18
N PRO A 191 20.28 -5.00 7.53
CA PRO A 191 20.92 -6.13 8.20
C PRO A 191 20.27 -7.49 7.93
N TYR A 192 18.98 -7.51 7.58
CA TYR A 192 18.23 -8.74 7.30
C TYR A 192 18.15 -9.08 5.81
N THR A 193 18.23 -8.08 4.93
CA THR A 193 18.09 -8.24 3.48
C THR A 193 19.43 -8.31 2.78
N GLY A 194 20.45 -7.64 3.31
CA GLY A 194 21.77 -7.49 2.70
C GLY A 194 21.80 -6.52 1.51
N LEU A 195 20.72 -5.80 1.22
CA LEU A 195 20.62 -4.91 0.05
C LEU A 195 20.41 -3.45 0.47
N SER A 196 21.11 -2.52 -0.19
CA SER A 196 20.91 -1.08 0.00
C SER A 196 19.58 -0.61 -0.60
N PRO A 197 19.09 0.58 -0.20
CA PRO A 197 17.91 1.19 -0.82
C PRO A 197 18.00 1.27 -2.35
N GLU A 198 19.13 1.71 -2.88
CA GLU A 198 19.37 1.90 -4.31
C GLU A 198 19.38 0.57 -5.06
N GLN A 199 19.98 -0.48 -4.48
CA GLN A 199 19.98 -1.82 -5.08
C GLN A 199 18.57 -2.41 -5.18
N LEU A 200 17.74 -2.19 -4.14
CA LEU A 200 16.36 -2.65 -4.13
C LEU A 200 15.49 -1.89 -5.13
N LEU A 201 15.64 -0.56 -5.20
CA LEU A 201 14.96 0.26 -6.20
C LEU A 201 15.34 -0.16 -7.62
N GLU A 202 16.64 -0.27 -7.92
CA GLU A 202 17.12 -0.62 -9.27
C GLU A 202 16.56 -1.99 -9.71
N ARG A 203 16.51 -2.95 -8.80
CA ARG A 203 15.88 -4.24 -9.07
C ARG A 203 14.41 -4.07 -9.41
N HIS A 204 13.66 -3.31 -8.60
CA HIS A 204 12.25 -3.09 -8.83
C HIS A 204 12.00 -2.42 -10.19
N ILE A 205 12.77 -1.39 -10.53
CA ILE A 205 12.75 -0.73 -11.85
C ILE A 205 13.04 -1.74 -12.97
N THR A 206 14.09 -2.54 -12.84
CA THR A 206 14.48 -3.56 -13.82
C THR A 206 13.35 -4.58 -14.04
N CYS A 207 12.73 -5.07 -12.96
CA CYS A 207 11.61 -5.99 -13.04
C CYS A 207 10.37 -5.33 -13.67
N SER A 208 10.08 -4.07 -13.32
CA SER A 208 8.98 -3.31 -13.90
C SER A 208 9.13 -3.16 -15.42
N LYS A 209 10.31 -2.74 -15.90
CA LYS A 209 10.60 -2.67 -17.34
C LYS A 209 10.44 -4.01 -18.05
N LYS A 210 10.98 -5.09 -17.47
CA LYS A 210 10.86 -6.44 -18.04
C LYS A 210 9.42 -6.94 -18.11
N SER A 211 8.55 -6.43 -17.24
CA SER A 211 7.14 -6.79 -17.23
C SER A 211 6.35 -6.22 -18.40
N VAL A 212 6.88 -5.21 -19.12
CA VAL A 212 6.25 -4.59 -20.29
C VAL A 212 6.90 -5.09 -21.56
N ILE A 213 6.16 -5.81 -22.41
CA ILE A 213 6.66 -6.34 -23.68
C ILE A 213 6.13 -5.49 -24.84
N ASN A 214 7.05 -4.90 -25.61
CA ASN A 214 6.77 -4.14 -26.84
C ASN A 214 5.69 -3.06 -26.66
N SER A 215 5.96 -2.07 -25.80
CA SER A 215 5.13 -0.87 -25.61
C SER A 215 5.26 0.10 -26.78
N LYS A 216 4.14 0.71 -27.22
CA LYS A 216 4.15 1.70 -28.32
C LYS A 216 4.78 3.04 -27.91
N SER A 217 4.63 3.43 -26.65
CA SER A 217 5.12 4.67 -26.04
C SER A 217 6.55 4.56 -25.49
N ASN A 218 7.21 3.42 -25.69
CA ASN A 218 8.52 3.09 -25.13
C ASN A 218 8.60 3.31 -23.60
N TYR A 219 7.76 2.58 -22.86
CA TYR A 219 7.68 2.62 -21.39
C TYR A 219 9.04 2.68 -20.67
N ALA A 220 10.00 1.86 -21.09
CA ALA A 220 11.31 1.80 -20.46
C ALA A 220 12.13 3.09 -20.61
N GLU A 221 12.03 3.76 -21.75
CA GLU A 221 12.69 5.05 -22.00
C GLU A 221 12.03 6.15 -21.17
N MET A 222 10.69 6.19 -21.12
CA MET A 222 9.95 7.15 -20.29
C MET A 222 10.26 7.00 -18.80
N LEU A 223 10.42 5.76 -18.31
CA LEU A 223 10.82 5.53 -16.93
C LEU A 223 12.23 6.09 -16.65
N GLU A 224 13.17 5.89 -17.56
CA GLU A 224 14.53 6.44 -17.41
C GLU A 224 14.56 7.97 -17.44
N LEU A 225 13.76 8.60 -18.32
CA LEU A 225 13.67 10.06 -18.38
C LEU A 225 13.11 10.68 -17.09
N ASN A 226 12.28 9.94 -16.35
CA ASN A 226 11.65 10.41 -15.12
C ASN A 226 12.41 9.99 -13.85
N ARG A 227 13.59 9.38 -13.98
CA ARG A 227 14.33 8.79 -12.86
C ARG A 227 14.77 9.81 -11.82
N ASP A 228 15.02 11.04 -12.24
CA ASP A 228 15.40 12.14 -11.35
C ASP A 228 14.19 12.94 -10.85
N ASN A 229 12.97 12.62 -11.31
CA ASN A 229 11.74 13.27 -10.86
C ASN A 229 11.19 12.58 -9.59
N PRO A 230 11.21 13.24 -8.41
CA PRO A 230 10.73 12.64 -7.16
C PRO A 230 9.24 12.30 -7.17
N GLU A 231 8.42 13.05 -7.90
CA GLU A 231 6.99 12.77 -8.05
C GLU A 231 6.78 11.42 -8.72
N CYS A 232 7.46 11.19 -9.85
CA CYS A 232 7.38 9.93 -10.58
C CYS A 232 7.99 8.78 -9.77
N MET A 233 9.11 9.03 -9.07
CA MET A 233 9.84 7.99 -8.36
C MET A 233 9.24 7.59 -7.01
N LEU A 234 8.37 8.41 -6.42
CA LEU A 234 7.72 8.09 -5.16
C LEU A 234 6.98 6.75 -5.22
N ALA A 235 6.21 6.50 -6.29
CA ALA A 235 5.47 5.25 -6.46
C ALA A 235 6.41 4.02 -6.47
N PHE A 236 7.54 4.12 -7.16
CA PHE A 236 8.56 3.06 -7.21
C PHE A 236 9.22 2.82 -5.86
N TRP A 237 9.54 3.88 -5.11
CA TRP A 237 10.06 3.75 -3.74
C TRP A 237 9.04 3.10 -2.80
N HIS A 238 7.78 3.53 -2.88
CA HIS A 238 6.72 2.95 -2.07
C HIS A 238 6.51 1.45 -2.38
N GLN A 239 6.44 1.09 -3.67
CA GLN A 239 6.31 -0.31 -4.08
C GLN A 239 7.54 -1.14 -3.70
N THR A 240 8.74 -0.55 -3.72
CA THR A 240 9.96 -1.20 -3.21
C THR A 240 9.83 -1.57 -1.73
N VAL A 241 9.27 -0.68 -0.90
CA VAL A 241 8.99 -0.97 0.52
C VAL A 241 7.94 -2.08 0.67
N ILE A 242 6.90 -2.08 -0.14
CA ILE A 242 5.87 -3.15 -0.13
C ILE A 242 6.48 -4.50 -0.51
N ASN A 243 7.27 -4.55 -1.57
CA ASN A 243 7.93 -5.78 -2.04
C ASN A 243 8.90 -6.30 -0.97
N LEU A 244 9.63 -5.39 -0.33
CA LEU A 244 10.47 -5.71 0.83
C LEU A 244 9.63 -6.26 1.99
N ALA A 245 8.46 -5.71 2.27
CA ALA A 245 7.55 -6.22 3.30
C ALA A 245 7.05 -7.62 2.98
N ALA A 246 6.55 -7.86 1.76
CA ALA A 246 6.11 -9.18 1.31
C ALA A 246 7.22 -10.23 1.50
N ASN A 247 8.44 -9.92 1.05
CA ASN A 247 9.60 -10.80 1.20
C ASN A 247 9.98 -11.00 2.67
N SER A 248 9.98 -9.95 3.49
CA SER A 248 10.28 -10.02 4.92
C SER A 248 9.25 -10.84 5.69
N TYR A 249 8.00 -10.86 5.23
CA TYR A 249 6.92 -11.70 5.74
C TYR A 249 6.91 -13.12 5.17
N GLY A 250 7.91 -13.47 4.34
CA GLY A 250 8.03 -14.79 3.74
C GLY A 250 6.98 -15.10 2.68
N LEU A 251 6.28 -14.08 2.18
CA LEU A 251 5.31 -14.22 1.10
C LEU A 251 6.04 -14.46 -0.23
N GLU A 252 5.29 -14.97 -1.19
CA GLU A 252 5.78 -15.29 -2.52
C GLU A 252 4.89 -14.63 -3.58
N SER A 253 5.50 -14.34 -4.71
CA SER A 253 4.76 -14.00 -5.91
C SER A 253 3.94 -15.20 -6.38
N SER A 254 2.66 -14.97 -6.66
CA SER A 254 1.79 -16.04 -7.15
C SER A 254 2.12 -16.40 -8.60
N PRO A 255 2.06 -17.70 -8.97
CA PRO A 255 2.09 -18.12 -10.37
C PRO A 255 0.77 -17.84 -11.09
N TRP A 256 -0.26 -17.30 -10.41
CA TRP A 256 -1.52 -16.94 -11.04
C TRP A 256 -1.30 -15.94 -12.19
N ASP A 257 -1.83 -16.32 -13.35
CA ASP A 257 -1.83 -15.52 -14.57
C ASP A 257 -3.27 -15.13 -14.92
N PRO A 258 -3.61 -13.82 -14.89
CA PRO A 258 -4.94 -13.30 -15.23
C PRO A 258 -5.27 -13.44 -16.73
N HIS A 259 -4.30 -13.73 -17.60
CA HIS A 259 -4.55 -14.01 -19.01
C HIS A 259 -5.20 -15.39 -19.22
N LEU A 260 -5.07 -16.30 -18.25
CA LEU A 260 -5.71 -17.61 -18.26
C LEU A 260 -7.16 -17.56 -17.72
N ASP A 261 -7.90 -18.65 -17.91
CA ASP A 261 -9.27 -18.84 -17.42
C ASP A 261 -9.33 -18.83 -15.88
N ILE A 262 -10.48 -18.46 -15.30
CA ILE A 262 -10.66 -18.37 -13.83
C ILE A 262 -10.33 -19.69 -13.12
N SER A 263 -10.42 -20.83 -13.81
CA SER A 263 -10.02 -22.14 -13.28
C SER A 263 -8.57 -22.15 -12.77
N HIS A 264 -7.68 -21.36 -13.39
CA HIS A 264 -6.31 -21.18 -12.90
C HIS A 264 -6.31 -20.50 -11.53
N LEU A 265 -7.02 -19.38 -11.38
CA LEU A 265 -7.16 -18.69 -10.09
C LEU A 265 -7.78 -19.60 -9.02
N ILE A 266 -8.82 -20.36 -9.38
CA ILE A 266 -9.45 -21.32 -8.47
C ILE A 266 -8.44 -22.37 -7.98
N ALA A 267 -7.59 -22.90 -8.86
CA ALA A 267 -6.56 -23.86 -8.49
C ALA A 267 -5.54 -23.24 -7.51
N ILE A 268 -5.05 -22.04 -7.81
CA ILE A 268 -4.11 -21.31 -6.95
C ILE A 268 -4.71 -21.03 -5.57
N ILE A 269 -5.97 -20.58 -5.49
CA ILE A 269 -6.63 -20.30 -4.20
C ILE A 269 -6.78 -21.58 -3.36
N ARG A 270 -7.07 -22.72 -3.98
CA ARG A 270 -7.18 -24.00 -3.25
C ARG A 270 -5.86 -24.45 -2.65
N GLU A 271 -4.76 -24.24 -3.37
CA GLU A 271 -3.43 -24.69 -2.97
C GLU A 271 -2.77 -23.73 -1.96
N ASN A 272 -2.89 -22.43 -2.19
CA ASN A 272 -2.10 -21.42 -1.47
C ASN A 272 -2.93 -20.50 -0.57
N GLY A 273 -4.26 -20.52 -0.70
CA GLY A 273 -5.14 -19.62 0.03
C GLY A 273 -5.31 -18.24 -0.64
N PRO A 274 -5.55 -17.17 0.14
CA PRO A 274 -5.93 -15.87 -0.41
C PRO A 274 -4.79 -15.22 -1.22
N GLN A 275 -5.17 -14.34 -2.14
CA GLN A 275 -4.25 -13.64 -3.02
C GLN A 275 -4.35 -12.13 -2.80
N VAL A 276 -3.25 -11.44 -2.53
CA VAL A 276 -3.23 -9.98 -2.43
C VAL A 276 -2.96 -9.39 -3.80
N VAL A 277 -3.86 -8.54 -4.28
CA VAL A 277 -3.82 -7.91 -5.61
C VAL A 277 -3.87 -6.40 -5.52
N TYR A 278 -3.44 -5.72 -6.59
CA TYR A 278 -3.54 -4.28 -6.76
C TYR A 278 -4.50 -3.95 -7.91
N SER A 279 -5.34 -2.92 -7.73
CA SER A 279 -6.29 -2.48 -8.75
C SER A 279 -6.26 -0.97 -9.01
N GLN A 280 -6.33 -0.54 -10.28
CA GLN A 280 -6.41 0.84 -10.75
C GLN A 280 -7.48 1.06 -11.88
N PRO A 281 -8.30 2.13 -11.81
CA PRO A 281 -8.59 2.86 -10.57
C PRO A 281 -8.98 1.82 -9.52
N ALA A 282 -8.84 2.17 -8.24
CA ALA A 282 -9.34 1.34 -7.15
C ALA A 282 -10.66 0.78 -7.63
N VAL A 283 -10.90 -0.53 -7.49
CA VAL A 283 -12.26 -1.05 -7.67
C VAL A 283 -13.07 -0.23 -6.68
N ALA A 284 -13.63 0.88 -7.17
CA ALA A 284 -14.13 1.93 -6.32
C ALA A 284 -15.41 1.30 -5.84
N LEU A 285 -15.34 0.77 -4.63
CA LEU A 285 -16.48 0.30 -3.88
C LEU A 285 -17.20 1.56 -3.43
N VAL A 286 -17.63 2.38 -4.39
CA VAL A 286 -18.46 3.55 -4.13
C VAL A 286 -19.73 2.95 -3.55
N SER A 287 -19.98 3.22 -2.27
CA SER A 287 -21.11 2.64 -1.54
C SER A 287 -22.44 2.84 -2.28
N GLU A 288 -22.54 3.93 -3.04
CA GLU A 288 -23.70 4.30 -3.87
C GLU A 288 -23.92 3.35 -5.05
N GLN A 289 -22.84 2.79 -5.60
CA GLN A 289 -22.83 1.75 -6.63
C GLN A 289 -22.97 0.36 -6.04
N CYS A 290 -23.07 0.19 -4.73
CA CYS A 290 -23.05 -1.12 -4.10
C CYS A 290 -24.45 -1.51 -3.61
N HIS A 291 -24.87 -2.76 -3.84
CA HIS A 291 -26.00 -3.35 -3.12
C HIS A 291 -25.55 -4.56 -2.32
N GLN A 292 -26.18 -4.74 -1.15
CA GLN A 292 -25.79 -5.75 -0.17
C GLN A 292 -26.81 -6.90 -0.16
N GLU A 293 -26.32 -8.13 -0.28
CA GLU A 293 -27.07 -9.35 0.03
C GLU A 293 -26.50 -9.97 1.32
N THR A 294 -27.34 -10.34 2.28
CA THR A 294 -26.88 -10.81 3.60
C THR A 294 -27.26 -12.27 3.84
N ASN A 295 -26.34 -13.05 4.42
CA ASN A 295 -26.63 -14.32 5.06
C ASN A 295 -26.14 -14.34 6.52
N GLU A 296 -26.31 -15.46 7.23
CA GLU A 296 -25.96 -15.60 8.65
C GLU A 296 -24.45 -15.46 8.95
N GLU A 297 -23.56 -15.77 7.99
CA GLU A 297 -22.09 -15.80 8.19
C GLU A 297 -21.33 -14.65 7.48
N PHE A 298 -21.87 -14.11 6.40
CA PHE A 298 -21.26 -13.08 5.55
C PHE A 298 -22.33 -12.28 4.81
N TYR A 299 -21.98 -11.09 4.35
CA TYR A 299 -22.77 -10.39 3.35
C TYR A 299 -21.93 -10.14 2.10
N GLN A 300 -22.59 -10.24 0.96
CA GLN A 300 -22.03 -10.01 -0.35
C GLN A 300 -22.36 -8.60 -0.79
N ILE A 301 -21.35 -7.86 -1.25
CA ILE A 301 -21.56 -6.57 -1.90
C ILE A 301 -21.37 -6.74 -3.40
N PHE A 302 -22.39 -6.33 -4.16
CA PHE A 302 -22.41 -6.32 -5.61
C PHE A 302 -22.26 -4.90 -6.13
N ILE A 303 -21.49 -4.74 -7.20
CA ILE A 303 -21.31 -3.44 -7.88
C ILE A 303 -22.37 -3.31 -8.98
N ASP A 304 -23.24 -2.32 -8.83
CA ASP A 304 -24.18 -1.82 -9.81
C ASP A 304 -23.46 -0.89 -10.81
N LYS A 305 -23.19 -1.44 -12.00
CA LYS A 305 -22.50 -0.75 -13.09
C LYS A 305 -23.34 0.37 -13.74
N THR A 306 -24.62 0.48 -13.41
CA THR A 306 -25.52 1.50 -14.01
C THR A 306 -25.41 2.86 -13.33
N LYS A 307 -24.78 2.93 -12.15
CA LYS A 307 -24.59 4.17 -11.39
C LYS A 307 -23.21 4.74 -11.69
N ALA A 308 -23.15 5.94 -12.28
CA ALA A 308 -21.90 6.66 -12.47
C ALA A 308 -21.37 7.12 -11.11
N GLY A 309 -20.19 6.63 -10.73
CA GLY A 309 -19.44 7.09 -9.57
C GLY A 309 -18.26 7.90 -10.08
N ASN A 310 -17.82 8.88 -9.29
CA ASN A 310 -16.58 9.57 -9.58
C ASN A 310 -15.45 8.53 -9.56
N ASN A 311 -14.78 8.37 -10.71
CA ASN A 311 -13.56 7.56 -10.77
C ASN A 311 -12.53 8.24 -9.88
N ASN A 312 -12.18 7.62 -8.75
CA ASN A 312 -10.97 7.98 -8.03
C ASN A 312 -9.81 7.26 -8.73
N ASP A 313 -8.85 8.02 -9.25
CA ASP A 313 -7.70 7.49 -10.00
C ASP A 313 -6.68 6.73 -9.12
N ASP A 314 -6.90 6.69 -7.80
CA ASP A 314 -6.05 6.03 -6.82
C ASP A 314 -6.10 4.51 -6.94
N SER A 315 -4.95 3.84 -6.81
CA SER A 315 -4.89 2.37 -6.73
C SER A 315 -5.27 1.85 -5.33
N HIS A 316 -5.85 0.65 -5.25
CA HIS A 316 -6.15 0.00 -3.97
C HIS A 316 -5.71 -1.46 -3.92
N ALA A 317 -5.29 -1.90 -2.74
CA ALA A 317 -4.88 -3.28 -2.49
C ALA A 317 -6.02 -4.08 -1.84
N LEU A 318 -6.38 -5.20 -2.47
CA LEU A 318 -7.49 -6.06 -2.07
C LEU A 318 -7.01 -7.50 -1.89
N VAL A 319 -7.81 -8.30 -1.19
CA VAL A 319 -7.54 -9.73 -0.99
C VAL A 319 -8.57 -10.55 -1.75
N ILE A 320 -8.16 -11.31 -2.76
CA ILE A 320 -9.02 -12.33 -3.36
C ILE A 320 -9.12 -13.49 -2.36
N VAL A 321 -10.34 -13.76 -1.91
CA VAL A 321 -10.66 -14.82 -0.94
C VAL A 321 -11.51 -15.93 -1.54
N GLY A 322 -11.87 -15.80 -2.82
CA GLY A 322 -12.61 -16.84 -3.53
C GLY A 322 -12.79 -16.53 -5.00
N ALA A 323 -13.19 -17.55 -5.73
CA ALA A 323 -13.50 -17.48 -7.15
C ALA A 323 -14.59 -18.50 -7.48
N GLN A 324 -15.40 -18.17 -8.49
CA GLN A 324 -16.51 -18.99 -8.95
C GLN A 324 -16.59 -18.94 -10.47
N LYS A 325 -16.54 -20.12 -11.08
CA LYS A 325 -16.88 -20.34 -12.47
C LYS A 325 -18.38 -20.59 -12.60
N THR A 326 -19.04 -19.95 -13.55
CA THR A 326 -20.45 -20.24 -13.88
C THR A 326 -20.66 -20.41 -15.38
N GLU A 327 -21.84 -20.85 -15.79
CA GLU A 327 -22.16 -20.99 -17.22
C GLU A 327 -22.24 -19.64 -17.95
N LYS A 328 -22.54 -18.55 -17.23
CA LYS A 328 -22.75 -17.21 -17.81
C LYS A 328 -21.56 -16.29 -17.57
N ASP A 329 -21.21 -16.10 -16.31
CA ASP A 329 -20.21 -15.13 -15.88
C ASP A 329 -19.32 -15.70 -14.77
N ASP A 330 -18.02 -15.46 -14.87
CA ASP A 330 -17.06 -15.82 -13.84
C ASP A 330 -16.95 -14.71 -12.80
N PHE A 331 -16.85 -15.09 -11.53
CA PHE A 331 -16.85 -14.15 -10.40
C PHE A 331 -15.66 -14.35 -9.48
N VAL A 332 -15.16 -13.26 -8.91
CA VAL A 332 -14.17 -13.26 -7.84
C VAL A 332 -14.76 -12.63 -6.59
N TYR A 333 -14.32 -13.15 -5.45
CA TYR A 333 -14.71 -12.70 -4.12
C TYR A 333 -13.54 -11.94 -3.50
N LEU A 334 -13.73 -10.66 -3.26
CA LEU A 334 -12.72 -9.77 -2.72
C LEU A 334 -13.06 -9.41 -1.29
N TRP A 335 -12.03 -9.25 -0.47
CA TRP A 335 -12.14 -8.69 0.86
C TRP A 335 -11.20 -7.49 0.97
N ASP A 336 -11.74 -6.37 1.47
CA ASP A 336 -10.95 -5.19 1.78
C ASP A 336 -10.56 -5.22 3.27
N PRO A 337 -9.27 -5.41 3.60
CA PRO A 337 -8.80 -5.42 4.98
C PRO A 337 -8.79 -4.03 5.63
N ASN A 338 -9.03 -2.96 4.86
CA ASN A 338 -9.12 -1.59 5.37
C ASN A 338 -10.56 -1.16 5.64
N TYR A 339 -11.56 -1.91 5.17
CA TYR A 339 -12.96 -1.58 5.42
C TYR A 339 -13.27 -1.63 6.93
N ALA A 340 -13.66 -0.50 7.50
CA ALA A 340 -14.06 -0.43 8.89
C ALA A 340 -15.33 -1.22 9.09
N ASN A 341 -15.22 -2.35 9.79
CA ASN A 341 -16.36 -3.17 10.15
C ASN A 341 -16.58 -3.15 11.65
N GLU A 342 -17.84 -3.12 12.07
CA GLU A 342 -18.18 -3.23 13.48
C GLU A 342 -17.77 -4.61 14.01
N LYS A 343 -17.38 -4.65 15.29
CA LYS A 343 -16.77 -5.82 15.96
C LYS A 343 -17.56 -7.14 15.81
N ASN A 344 -18.87 -7.05 15.57
CA ASN A 344 -19.77 -8.20 15.48
C ASN A 344 -20.55 -8.30 14.16
N SER A 345 -20.46 -7.31 13.27
CA SER A 345 -21.23 -7.29 12.00
C SER A 345 -20.55 -8.17 10.97
N PRO A 346 -21.24 -8.94 10.09
CA PRO A 346 -20.61 -9.96 9.22
C PRO A 346 -19.49 -9.41 8.31
N LEU A 347 -18.61 -10.25 7.79
CA LEU A 347 -17.50 -9.78 6.94
C LEU A 347 -18.05 -9.30 5.58
N PRO A 348 -17.76 -8.07 5.13
CA PRO A 348 -18.01 -7.67 3.76
C PRO A 348 -17.14 -8.48 2.83
N ILE A 349 -17.76 -9.24 1.95
CA ILE A 349 -17.10 -9.88 0.82
C ILE A 349 -17.71 -9.29 -0.45
N TYR A 350 -16.89 -8.66 -1.26
CA TYR A 350 -17.32 -8.07 -2.52
C TYR A 350 -17.31 -9.14 -3.59
N LYS A 351 -18.40 -9.25 -4.36
CA LYS A 351 -18.48 -10.13 -5.51
C LYS A 351 -18.47 -9.30 -6.78
N ILE A 352 -17.43 -9.47 -7.59
CA ILE A 352 -17.29 -8.78 -8.88
C ILE A 352 -17.05 -9.79 -10.00
N SER A 353 -17.34 -9.40 -11.24
CA SER A 353 -17.00 -10.27 -12.38
C SER A 353 -15.48 -10.35 -12.53
N PHE A 354 -15.00 -11.51 -12.98
CA PHE A 354 -13.57 -11.71 -13.22
C PHE A 354 -13.04 -10.75 -14.28
N GLN A 355 -13.86 -10.41 -15.28
CA GLN A 355 -13.49 -9.47 -16.33
C GLN A 355 -13.36 -8.04 -15.80
N ASP A 356 -14.19 -7.63 -14.84
CA ASP A 356 -14.04 -6.31 -14.19
C ASP A 356 -12.79 -6.23 -13.32
N LEU A 357 -12.40 -7.34 -12.69
CA LEU A 357 -11.11 -7.37 -11.98
C LEU A 357 -9.96 -7.18 -12.98
N LYS A 358 -9.97 -7.96 -14.08
CA LYS A 358 -8.91 -7.93 -15.10
C LYS A 358 -8.72 -6.55 -15.72
N SER A 359 -9.81 -5.82 -16.00
CA SER A 359 -9.72 -4.47 -16.58
C SER A 359 -9.11 -3.43 -15.64
N LYS A 360 -8.94 -3.76 -14.36
CA LYS A 360 -8.37 -2.86 -13.35
C LYS A 360 -7.11 -3.44 -12.71
N LEU A 361 -6.69 -4.65 -13.05
CA LEU A 361 -5.61 -5.34 -12.36
C LEU A 361 -4.26 -4.73 -12.74
N VAL A 362 -3.42 -4.57 -11.72
CA VAL A 362 -2.04 -4.10 -11.85
C VAL A 362 -1.13 -5.21 -11.33
N ASN A 363 0.00 -5.46 -12.00
CA ASN A 363 0.99 -6.42 -11.50
C ASN A 363 1.69 -5.90 -10.24
N ILE A 364 2.47 -6.73 -9.55
CA ILE A 364 3.17 -6.32 -8.31
C ILE A 364 4.24 -5.23 -8.54
N TYR A 365 4.51 -4.89 -9.80
CA TYR A 365 5.45 -3.84 -10.18
C TYR A 365 4.77 -2.50 -10.48
N GLY A 366 3.45 -2.41 -10.35
CA GLY A 366 2.70 -1.17 -10.63
C GLY A 366 2.30 -0.99 -12.10
N VAL A 367 2.40 -2.04 -12.93
CA VAL A 367 2.05 -1.97 -14.35
C VAL A 367 0.64 -2.53 -14.60
N SER A 368 -0.22 -1.69 -15.19
CA SER A 368 -1.60 -2.04 -15.53
C SER A 368 -1.67 -3.01 -16.71
N LEU A 369 -2.63 -3.94 -16.68
CA LEU A 369 -2.97 -4.77 -17.85
C LEU A 369 -3.46 -3.96 -19.06
N LEU A 370 -3.86 -2.70 -18.85
CA LEU A 370 -4.33 -1.79 -19.90
C LEU A 370 -3.22 -0.93 -20.51
N GLU A 371 -1.98 -1.08 -20.05
CA GLU A 371 -0.82 -0.39 -20.62
C GLU A 371 -0.73 -0.65 -22.13
N ASP A 372 -0.33 0.35 -22.93
CA ASP A 372 -0.25 0.23 -24.39
C ASP A 372 0.98 -0.60 -24.82
N ALA A 373 0.89 -1.90 -24.58
CA ALA A 373 1.92 -2.89 -24.80
C ALA A 373 1.34 -4.17 -25.42
N GLN A 374 2.21 -4.94 -26.10
CA GLN A 374 1.80 -6.23 -26.66
C GLN A 374 1.44 -7.24 -25.58
N SER A 375 2.15 -7.23 -24.45
CA SER A 375 1.90 -8.12 -23.33
C SER A 375 2.46 -7.53 -22.03
N ILE A 376 1.72 -7.73 -20.94
CA ILE A 376 2.15 -7.41 -19.58
C ILE A 376 2.35 -8.72 -18.82
N GLN A 377 3.55 -8.91 -18.30
CA GLN A 377 3.95 -10.08 -17.53
C GLN A 377 3.73 -9.88 -16.04
N GLY A 378 3.52 -11.00 -15.36
CA GLY A 378 3.33 -11.05 -13.92
C GLY A 378 4.63 -10.87 -13.12
N PRO A 379 4.56 -11.08 -11.80
CA PRO A 379 3.42 -11.68 -11.10
C PRO A 379 2.33 -10.64 -10.74
N PHE A 380 1.08 -11.10 -10.59
CA PHE A 380 -0.09 -10.23 -10.37
C PHE A 380 -0.64 -10.26 -8.94
N SER A 381 -0.13 -11.14 -8.09
CA SER A 381 -0.51 -11.19 -6.68
C SER A 381 0.62 -11.69 -5.79
N TYR A 382 0.47 -11.40 -4.50
CA TYR A 382 1.21 -12.04 -3.42
C TYR A 382 0.37 -13.15 -2.77
N GLN A 383 1.03 -14.22 -2.36
CA GLN A 383 0.44 -15.34 -1.64
C GLN A 383 1.35 -15.85 -0.51
N ALA A 384 0.76 -16.61 0.41
CA ALA A 384 1.56 -17.42 1.33
C ALA A 384 2.14 -18.64 0.60
N PRO A 385 3.31 -19.16 1.02
CA PRO A 385 3.84 -20.43 0.50
C PRO A 385 2.83 -21.57 0.65
N THR A 386 2.91 -22.59 -0.22
CA THR A 386 2.00 -23.75 -0.17
C THR A 386 1.97 -24.38 1.23
N GLY A 387 0.75 -24.61 1.75
CA GLY A 387 0.52 -25.16 3.09
C GLY A 387 0.72 -24.19 4.27
N MET A 388 1.29 -23.00 4.04
CA MET A 388 1.52 -22.01 5.10
C MET A 388 0.21 -21.34 5.55
N TYR A 389 -0.72 -21.08 4.63
CA TYR A 389 -2.00 -20.49 4.99
C TYR A 389 -2.85 -21.43 5.85
N ASP A 390 -2.77 -22.75 5.62
CA ASP A 390 -3.43 -23.77 6.43
C ASP A 390 -2.94 -23.75 7.86
N LYS A 391 -1.61 -23.66 8.03
CA LYS A 391 -0.98 -23.49 9.33
C LYS A 391 -1.42 -22.20 10.00
N LEU A 392 -1.40 -21.07 9.28
CA LEU A 392 -1.85 -19.78 9.80
C LEU A 392 -3.32 -19.84 10.27
N TYR A 393 -4.17 -20.52 9.51
CA TYR A 393 -5.57 -20.75 9.86
C TYR A 393 -5.70 -21.61 11.12
N ALA A 394 -5.03 -22.77 11.16
CA ALA A 394 -5.01 -23.67 12.31
C ALA A 394 -4.51 -22.95 13.58
N PHE A 395 -3.46 -22.15 13.46
CA PHE A 395 -2.95 -21.30 14.54
C PHE A 395 -4.00 -20.29 15.02
N THR A 396 -4.64 -19.58 14.09
CA THR A 396 -5.67 -18.58 14.42
C THR A 396 -6.87 -19.20 15.15
N MET A 397 -7.15 -20.47 14.86
CA MET A 397 -8.19 -21.26 15.52
C MET A 397 -7.74 -21.90 16.85
N GLY A 398 -6.47 -21.75 17.23
CA GLY A 398 -5.89 -22.34 18.43
C GLY A 398 -5.62 -23.85 18.33
N GLU A 399 -5.61 -24.40 17.11
CA GLU A 399 -5.37 -25.83 16.87
C GLU A 399 -3.88 -26.19 16.97
N ILE A 400 -2.99 -25.26 16.64
CA ILE A 400 -1.53 -25.45 16.69
C ILE A 400 -0.83 -24.23 17.31
N PRO A 401 0.29 -24.40 18.02
CA PRO A 401 1.14 -23.29 18.45
C PRO A 401 1.95 -22.73 17.26
N TYR A 402 2.51 -21.53 17.45
CA TYR A 402 3.52 -20.97 16.53
C TYR A 402 4.87 -21.68 16.73
N SER A 403 5.60 -21.97 15.64
CA SER A 403 6.98 -22.44 15.67
C SER A 403 7.90 -21.49 14.88
N GLU A 404 9.11 -21.22 15.38
CA GLU A 404 10.10 -20.39 14.66
C GLU A 404 10.51 -21.00 13.30
N GLU A 405 10.44 -22.33 13.19
CA GLU A 405 10.67 -23.03 11.92
C GLU A 405 9.62 -22.68 10.85
N ASP A 406 8.44 -22.18 11.24
CA ASP A 406 7.37 -21.80 10.30
C ASP A 406 7.73 -20.56 9.47
N MET A 407 8.71 -19.75 9.90
CA MET A 407 9.22 -18.60 9.12
C MET A 407 10.71 -18.74 8.71
N CYS A 408 11.49 -19.56 9.43
CA CYS A 408 12.95 -19.60 9.32
C CYS A 408 13.54 -20.23 8.04
N ASN A 409 12.76 -20.83 7.14
CA ASN A 409 13.31 -21.33 5.88
C ASN A 409 13.56 -20.25 4.81
N ASN A 410 13.15 -19.00 5.06
CA ASN A 410 13.48 -17.89 4.17
C ASN A 410 14.79 -17.24 4.62
N ASN A 411 15.92 -17.80 4.19
CA ASN A 411 17.13 -17.00 4.02
C ASN A 411 16.75 -15.82 3.12
N LEU A 412 16.49 -14.65 3.70
CA LEU A 412 16.24 -13.40 2.98
C LEU A 412 17.39 -13.01 2.06
N LYS A 413 18.53 -13.72 2.09
CA LYS A 413 19.53 -13.67 1.03
C LYS A 413 19.15 -14.47 -0.22
N ARG A 414 18.64 -15.70 -0.07
CA ARG A 414 18.43 -16.65 -1.20
C ARG A 414 17.25 -16.31 -2.11
N LYS A 415 16.19 -15.69 -1.60
CA LYS A 415 15.03 -15.30 -2.43
C LYS A 415 15.30 -14.10 -3.35
N TRP A 416 16.39 -13.37 -3.11
CA TRP A 416 16.78 -12.23 -3.93
C TRP A 416 17.85 -12.60 -4.97
N ASP A 417 18.31 -13.85 -5.03
CA ASP A 417 19.27 -14.28 -6.07
C ASP A 417 18.58 -14.87 -7.32
N GLY A 418 17.24 -14.78 -7.41
CA GLY A 418 16.42 -15.21 -8.56
C GLY A 418 16.08 -14.10 -9.53
#